data_AF-A0A8T4RB08-F1
#
_entry.id   AF-A0A8T4RB08-F1
#
_cell.length_a   1.000
_cell.length_b   1.000
_cell.length_c   1.000
_cell.angle_alpha   90.00
_cell.angle_beta   90.00
_cell.angle_gamma   90.00
#
_symmetry.space_group_name_H-M   'P 1'
#
loop_
_entity.id
_entity.type
_entity.pdbx_description
1 polymer ?
#
loop_
_entity_poly.entity_id
_entity_poly.type
_entity_poly.pdbx_seq_one_letter_code
_entity_poly.pdbx_strand_id
1 'polypeptide(L)'
;MTIVKINLHKLSAERNLNSTAGQVRINSNVSLKDVEELSFAADGKKGLKFTFFFSCAYEPDLGKIEVEGQVLYVDEEKKVESVKKGWDKDKKVPVDLMEQIINAALHKGNIQAIKISEEVSLPSPLPLPKLTRGTPEKAPEKSDKKK
;
A
#
# COMPACT_ATOMS: atom_id res chain seq x y z
N MET A 1 -19.79 6.09 -5.64
CA MET A 1 -18.47 5.94 -5.01
C MET A 1 -17.77 4.67 -5.51
N THR A 2 -16.75 4.81 -6.35
CA THR A 2 -15.98 3.67 -6.86
C THR A 2 -14.55 4.12 -7.13
N ILE A 3 -13.56 3.46 -6.51
CA ILE A 3 -12.19 3.49 -7.01
C ILE A 3 -12.22 2.73 -8.32
N VAL A 4 -12.03 3.44 -9.43
CA VAL A 4 -12.19 2.88 -10.78
C VAL A 4 -10.94 2.08 -11.15
N LYS A 5 -9.76 2.62 -10.84
CA LYS A 5 -8.49 2.05 -11.26
C LYS A 5 -7.33 2.59 -10.44
N ILE A 6 -6.31 1.75 -10.26
CA ILE A 6 -5.03 2.14 -9.67
C ILE A 6 -3.94 1.82 -10.69
N ASN A 7 -3.20 2.84 -11.12
CA ASN A 7 -2.08 2.69 -12.05
C ASN A 7 -0.78 3.09 -11.36
N LEU A 8 0.31 2.43 -11.74
CA LEU A 8 1.66 2.79 -11.34
C LEU A 8 2.36 3.30 -12.58
N HIS A 9 3.11 4.39 -12.44
CA HIS A 9 3.78 5.03 -13.57
C HIS A 9 5.28 5.22 -13.34
N LYS A 10 5.77 5.02 -12.11
CA LYS A 10 7.20 5.04 -11.81
C LYS A 10 7.52 4.00 -10.75
N LEU A 11 8.64 3.32 -10.94
CA LEU A 11 9.17 2.30 -10.06
C LEU A 11 10.70 2.45 -10.05
N SER A 12 11.28 2.56 -8.85
CA SER A 12 12.72 2.53 -8.63
C SER A 12 13.03 1.52 -7.53
N ALA A 13 14.06 0.72 -7.71
CA ALA A 13 14.54 -0.21 -6.69
C ALA A 13 16.06 -0.23 -6.73
N GLU A 14 16.66 -0.10 -5.55
CA GLU A 14 18.11 0.00 -5.39
C GLU A 14 18.53 -0.95 -4.27
N ARG A 15 19.51 -1.81 -4.55
CA ARG A 15 20.19 -2.65 -3.56
C ARG A 15 21.62 -2.15 -3.37
N ASN A 16 22.02 -1.94 -2.12
CA ASN A 16 23.39 -1.63 -1.79
C ASN A 16 24.23 -2.92 -1.78
N LEU A 17 25.16 -3.03 -2.73
CA LEU A 17 26.03 -4.20 -2.89
C LEU A 17 27.12 -4.29 -1.80
N ASN A 18 27.43 -3.17 -1.15
CA ASN A 18 28.42 -3.10 -0.07
C ASN A 18 27.79 -3.29 1.31
N SER A 19 26.48 -3.56 1.38
CA SER A 19 25.78 -3.72 2.65
C SER A 19 26.29 -4.94 3.42
N THR A 20 26.69 -4.72 4.68
CA THR A 20 27.09 -5.76 5.63
C THR A 20 26.00 -6.04 6.67
N ALA A 21 24.78 -5.52 6.44
CA ALA A 21 23.68 -5.61 7.39
C ALA A 21 23.21 -7.07 7.57
N GLY A 22 23.39 -7.59 8.79
CA GLY A 22 22.90 -8.92 9.16
C GLY A 22 21.39 -8.94 9.44
N GLN A 23 20.92 -8.07 10.34
CA GLN A 23 19.49 -7.91 10.63
C GLN A 23 18.96 -6.66 9.93
N VAL A 24 17.90 -6.85 9.14
CA VAL A 24 17.32 -5.79 8.31
C VAL A 24 15.91 -5.49 8.81
N ARG A 25 15.63 -4.23 9.10
CA ARG A 25 14.30 -3.69 9.38
C ARG A 25 13.71 -3.15 8.10
N ILE A 26 12.46 -3.52 7.84
CA ILE A 26 11.73 -3.07 6.66
C ILE A 26 10.72 -2.02 7.13
N ASN A 27 10.81 -0.82 6.58
CA ASN A 27 9.86 0.25 6.86
C ASN A 27 9.14 0.64 5.57
N SER A 28 7.81 0.48 5.55
CA SER A 28 6.96 0.82 4.41
C SER A 28 6.08 2.01 4.75
N ASN A 29 6.06 3.01 3.87
CA ASN A 29 5.26 4.22 4.03
C ASN A 29 4.53 4.57 2.74
N VAL A 30 3.36 5.21 2.87
CA VAL A 30 2.58 5.75 1.76
C VAL A 30 2.30 7.22 2.05
N SER A 31 2.49 8.07 1.05
CA SER A 31 2.15 9.48 1.12
C SER A 31 1.33 9.89 -0.10
N LEU A 32 0.28 10.68 0.13
CA LEU A 32 -0.45 11.34 -0.94
C LEU A 32 0.33 12.60 -1.36
N LYS A 33 0.66 12.70 -2.64
CA LYS A 33 1.45 13.81 -3.20
C LYS A 33 0.57 14.87 -3.82
N ASP A 34 -0.46 14.47 -4.57
CA ASP A 34 -1.29 15.42 -5.30
C ASP A 34 -2.71 14.90 -5.59
N VAL A 35 -3.62 15.83 -5.86
CA VAL A 35 -5.02 15.57 -6.23
C VAL A 35 -5.43 16.48 -7.39
N GLU A 36 -5.68 15.86 -8.54
CA GLU A 36 -6.06 16.55 -9.77
C GLU A 36 -7.46 16.11 -10.25
N GLU A 37 -8.15 16.95 -11.00
CA GLU A 37 -9.40 16.53 -11.65
C GLU A 37 -9.12 15.68 -12.89
N LEU A 38 -9.95 14.67 -13.11
CA LEU A 38 -9.91 13.88 -14.33
C LEU A 38 -10.70 14.59 -15.42
N SER A 39 -10.11 14.66 -16.60
CA SER A 39 -10.71 15.29 -17.79
C SER A 39 -11.86 14.49 -18.40
N PHE A 40 -12.13 13.26 -17.95
CA PHE A 40 -13.27 12.47 -18.42
C PHE A 40 -14.43 12.51 -17.41
N ALA A 41 -15.63 12.80 -17.90
CA ALA A 41 -16.88 12.62 -17.17
C ALA A 41 -17.58 11.38 -17.71
N ALA A 42 -17.94 10.43 -16.85
CA ALA A 42 -18.74 9.27 -17.21
C ALA A 42 -20.12 9.41 -16.57
N ASP A 43 -21.19 9.43 -17.39
CA ASP A 43 -22.59 9.47 -16.93
C ASP A 43 -22.89 10.55 -15.87
N GLY A 44 -22.42 11.78 -16.08
CA GLY A 44 -22.66 12.90 -15.16
C GLY A 44 -21.86 12.82 -13.84
N LYS A 45 -20.88 11.91 -13.74
CA LYS A 45 -19.93 11.84 -12.62
C LYS A 45 -18.59 12.45 -13.02
N LYS A 46 -17.97 13.18 -12.09
CA LYS A 46 -16.60 13.69 -12.23
C LYS A 46 -15.63 12.74 -11.55
N GLY A 47 -14.36 12.85 -11.93
CA GLY A 47 -13.29 12.05 -11.36
C GLY A 47 -12.19 12.88 -10.73
N LEU A 48 -11.54 12.30 -9.73
CA LEU A 48 -10.29 12.80 -9.14
C LEU A 48 -9.18 11.78 -9.33
N LYS A 49 -7.98 12.29 -9.55
CA LYS A 49 -6.73 11.54 -9.66
C LYS A 49 -5.87 11.85 -8.45
N PHE A 50 -5.64 10.86 -7.62
CA PHE A 50 -4.82 10.96 -6.43
C PHE A 50 -3.45 10.37 -6.71
N THR A 51 -2.43 11.22 -6.81
CA THR A 51 -1.03 10.77 -6.99
C THR A 51 -0.45 10.42 -5.64
N PHE A 52 0.06 9.20 -5.50
CA PHE A 52 0.69 8.70 -4.28
C PHE A 52 2.14 8.26 -4.52
N PHE A 53 2.91 8.30 -3.44
CA PHE A 53 4.27 7.78 -3.36
C PHE A 53 4.34 6.75 -2.25
N PHE A 54 4.71 5.52 -2.61
CA PHE A 54 5.01 4.44 -1.71
C PHE A 54 6.53 4.25 -1.62
N SER A 55 7.06 4.13 -0.42
CA SER A 55 8.47 3.84 -0.18
C SER A 55 8.63 2.67 0.78
N CYS A 56 9.53 1.76 0.46
CA CYS A 56 9.94 0.66 1.32
C CYS A 56 11.46 0.72 1.50
N ALA A 57 11.90 1.08 2.70
CA ALA A 57 13.31 1.19 3.06
C ALA A 57 13.78 -0.04 3.84
N TYR A 58 14.97 -0.53 3.54
CA TYR A 58 15.61 -1.66 4.20
C TYR A 58 16.80 -1.17 5.01
N GLU A 59 16.64 -1.12 6.33
CA GLU A 59 17.60 -0.53 7.26
C GLU A 59 18.36 -1.59 8.08
N PRO A 60 19.65 -1.38 8.38
CA PRO A 60 20.48 -0.29 7.90
C PRO A 60 21.01 -0.55 6.48
N ASP A 61 20.76 0.40 5.57
CA ASP A 61 21.46 0.54 4.27
C ASP A 61 21.58 -0.76 3.43
N LEU A 62 20.51 -1.55 3.34
CA LEU A 62 20.47 -2.68 2.40
C LEU A 62 19.92 -2.23 1.04
N GLY A 63 19.01 -1.26 1.04
CA GLY A 63 18.38 -0.78 -0.17
C GLY A 63 17.04 -0.09 0.07
N LYS A 64 16.40 0.32 -1.03
CA LYS A 64 15.09 0.96 -1.01
C LYS A 64 14.30 0.62 -2.27
N ILE A 65 12.99 0.63 -2.13
CA ILE A 65 12.04 0.51 -3.23
C ILE A 65 11.11 1.72 -3.17
N GLU A 66 10.94 2.41 -4.27
CA GLU A 66 10.10 3.60 -4.40
C GLU A 66 9.14 3.41 -5.57
N VAL A 67 7.85 3.63 -5.33
CA VAL A 67 6.79 3.43 -6.31
C VAL A 67 5.91 4.67 -6.33
N GLU A 68 5.71 5.25 -7.51
CA GLU A 68 4.71 6.30 -7.72
C GLU A 68 3.56 5.78 -8.55
N GLY A 69 2.35 6.14 -8.11
CA GLY A 69 1.12 5.70 -8.72
C GLY A 69 0.02 6.73 -8.58
N GLN A 70 -1.11 6.40 -9.20
CA GLN A 70 -2.30 7.20 -9.22
C GLN A 70 -3.51 6.33 -8.92
N VAL A 71 -4.40 6.83 -8.07
CA VAL A 71 -5.72 6.25 -7.80
C VAL A 71 -6.76 7.11 -8.50
N LEU A 72 -7.52 6.49 -9.39
CA LEU A 72 -8.62 7.11 -10.12
C LEU A 72 -9.91 6.89 -9.35
N TYR A 73 -10.48 7.97 -8.85
CA TYR A 73 -11.71 8.00 -8.05
C TYR A 73 -12.82 8.67 -8.86
N VAL A 74 -14.01 8.10 -8.89
CA VAL A 74 -15.18 8.71 -9.54
C VAL A 74 -16.37 8.70 -8.59
N ASP A 75 -17.04 9.84 -8.50
CA ASP A 75 -18.25 10.00 -7.70
C ASP A 75 -19.12 11.16 -8.22
N GLU A 76 -20.21 11.45 -7.51
CA GLU A 76 -21.07 12.59 -7.79
C GLU A 76 -20.28 13.91 -7.84
N GLU A 77 -20.63 14.77 -8.81
CA GLU A 77 -19.97 16.05 -9.07
C GLU A 77 -19.83 16.93 -7.82
N LYS A 78 -20.89 17.03 -7.00
CA LYS A 78 -20.89 17.81 -5.75
C LYS A 78 -19.82 17.33 -4.76
N LYS A 79 -19.65 16.02 -4.62
CA LYS A 79 -18.66 15.44 -3.71
C LYS A 79 -17.26 15.67 -4.25
N VAL A 80 -17.03 15.42 -5.53
CA VAL A 80 -15.74 15.63 -6.19
C VAL A 80 -15.28 17.08 -6.04
N GLU A 81 -16.15 18.05 -6.32
CA GLU A 81 -15.81 19.47 -6.15
C GLU A 81 -15.55 19.85 -4.70
N SER A 82 -16.27 19.25 -3.74
CA SER A 82 -16.03 19.50 -2.32
C SER A 82 -14.66 19.00 -1.87
N VAL A 83 -14.25 17.82 -2.33
CA VAL A 83 -12.93 17.24 -2.05
C VAL A 83 -11.84 18.08 -2.71
N LYS A 84 -12.04 18.48 -3.96
CA LYS A 84 -11.08 19.30 -4.70
C LYS A 84 -10.87 20.67 -4.03
N LYS A 85 -11.96 21.36 -3.66
CA LYS A 85 -11.89 22.63 -2.92
C LYS A 85 -11.20 22.47 -1.56
N GLY A 86 -11.43 21.35 -0.85
CA GLY A 86 -10.73 21.04 0.40
C GLY A 86 -9.23 20.84 0.22
N TRP A 87 -8.84 20.15 -0.87
CA TRP A 87 -7.44 19.95 -1.21
C TRP A 87 -6.75 21.26 -1.62
N ASP A 88 -7.38 22.07 -2.47
CA ASP A 88 -6.79 23.31 -2.98
C ASP A 88 -6.65 24.38 -1.89
N LYS A 89 -7.54 24.39 -0.88
CA LYS A 89 -7.45 25.32 0.25
C LYS A 89 -6.46 24.88 1.33
N ASP A 90 -6.63 23.65 1.83
CA ASP A 90 -5.95 23.20 3.06
C ASP A 90 -5.15 21.91 2.87
N LYS A 91 -5.07 21.35 1.64
CA LYS A 91 -4.60 19.98 1.37
C LYS A 91 -5.32 18.93 2.21
N LYS A 92 -6.62 19.14 2.44
CA LYS A 92 -7.47 18.23 3.22
C LYS A 92 -8.32 17.38 2.29
N VAL A 93 -8.34 16.08 2.58
CA VAL A 93 -9.25 15.10 2.00
C VAL A 93 -10.11 14.56 3.14
N PRO A 94 -11.41 14.27 2.93
CA PRO A 94 -12.23 13.59 3.94
C PRO A 94 -11.52 12.32 4.44
N VAL A 95 -11.56 12.09 5.75
CA VAL A 95 -10.80 11.02 6.41
C VAL A 95 -11.13 9.65 5.80
N ASP A 96 -12.41 9.35 5.60
CA ASP A 96 -12.85 8.08 5.00
C ASP A 96 -12.26 7.85 3.60
N LEU A 97 -12.21 8.92 2.78
CA LEU A 97 -11.67 8.85 1.43
C LEU A 97 -10.14 8.72 1.46
N MET A 98 -9.47 9.44 2.36
CA MET A 98 -8.03 9.35 2.54
C MET A 98 -7.61 7.93 2.96
N GLU A 99 -8.31 7.34 3.93
CA GLU A 99 -8.05 5.95 4.37
C GLU A 99 -8.20 4.97 3.22
N GLN A 100 -9.26 5.10 2.40
CA GLN A 100 -9.47 4.25 1.23
C GLN A 100 -8.33 4.38 0.21
N ILE A 101 -7.92 5.61 -0.10
CA ILE A 101 -6.86 5.87 -1.08
C ILE A 101 -5.52 5.34 -0.55
N ILE A 102 -5.18 5.61 0.71
CA ILE A 102 -3.94 5.12 1.33
C ILE A 102 -3.93 3.60 1.33
N ASN A 103 -5.02 2.94 1.76
CA ASN A 103 -5.08 1.48 1.80
C ASN A 103 -4.97 0.86 0.40
N ALA A 104 -5.63 1.45 -0.60
CA ALA A 104 -5.55 1.03 -1.99
C ALA A 104 -4.13 1.17 -2.55
N ALA A 105 -3.48 2.32 -2.29
CA ALA A 105 -2.09 2.59 -2.65
C ALA A 105 -1.11 1.65 -1.93
N LEU A 106 -1.31 1.41 -0.63
CA LEU A 106 -0.49 0.52 0.20
C LEU A 106 -0.58 -0.91 -0.32
N HIS A 107 -1.78 -1.41 -0.59
CA HIS A 107 -1.98 -2.75 -1.11
C HIS A 107 -1.30 -2.93 -2.48
N LYS A 108 -1.48 -1.97 -3.39
CA LYS A 108 -0.85 -2.01 -4.71
C LYS A 108 0.67 -1.87 -4.65
N GLY A 109 1.17 -0.96 -3.80
CA GLY A 109 2.59 -0.72 -3.54
C GLY A 109 3.27 -1.95 -2.98
N ASN A 110 2.68 -2.59 -1.96
CA ASN A 110 3.19 -3.83 -1.37
C ASN A 110 3.29 -4.97 -2.38
N ILE A 111 2.27 -5.16 -3.22
CA ILE A 111 2.31 -6.20 -4.26
C ILE A 111 3.50 -5.97 -5.21
N GLN A 112 3.75 -4.73 -5.63
CA GLN A 112 4.91 -4.46 -6.47
C GLN A 112 6.23 -4.55 -5.73
N ALA A 113 6.26 -4.10 -4.48
CA ALA A 113 7.45 -4.17 -3.66
C ALA A 113 7.91 -5.63 -3.48
N ILE A 114 6.98 -6.57 -3.33
CA ILE A 114 7.30 -8.02 -3.31
C ILE A 114 7.94 -8.44 -4.65
N LYS A 115 7.32 -8.12 -5.79
CA LYS A 115 7.84 -8.51 -7.10
C LYS A 115 9.23 -7.94 -7.39
N ILE A 116 9.39 -6.64 -7.21
CA ILE A 116 10.65 -5.97 -7.52
C ILE A 116 11.75 -6.34 -6.52
N SER A 117 11.39 -6.66 -5.26
CA SER A 117 12.37 -7.10 -4.27
C SER A 117 13.09 -8.37 -4.74
N GLU A 118 12.38 -9.28 -5.40
CA GLU A 118 12.98 -10.48 -6.00
C GLU A 118 13.97 -10.12 -7.12
N GLU A 119 13.59 -9.19 -8.01
CA GLU A 119 14.43 -8.74 -9.13
C GLU A 119 15.73 -8.06 -8.68
N VAL A 120 15.69 -7.29 -7.58
CA VAL A 120 16.89 -6.64 -7.02
C VAL A 120 17.52 -7.41 -5.86
N SER A 121 17.10 -8.66 -5.63
CA SER A 121 17.61 -9.53 -4.55
C SER A 121 17.50 -8.92 -3.15
N LEU A 122 16.48 -8.11 -2.89
CA LEU A 122 16.10 -7.64 -1.55
C LEU A 122 15.16 -8.67 -0.89
N PRO A 123 15.16 -8.80 0.45
CA PRO A 123 14.20 -9.66 1.13
C PRO A 123 12.78 -9.16 0.89
N SER A 124 11.79 -10.06 0.87
CA SER A 124 10.40 -9.66 0.70
C SER A 124 9.98 -8.66 1.79
N PRO A 125 9.39 -7.51 1.43
CA PRO A 125 9.03 -6.47 2.37
C PRO A 125 7.90 -6.91 3.32
N LEU A 126 7.10 -7.89 2.90
CA LEU A 126 6.08 -8.52 3.70
C LEU A 126 6.44 -9.98 4.00
N PRO A 127 6.19 -10.46 5.23
CA PRO A 127 6.34 -11.86 5.55
C PRO A 127 5.33 -12.67 4.74
N LEU A 128 5.83 -13.58 3.90
CA LEU A 128 4.97 -14.53 3.20
C LEU A 128 4.41 -15.55 4.20
N PRO A 129 3.16 -16.02 3.98
CA PRO A 129 2.59 -17.08 4.81
C PRO A 129 3.48 -18.32 4.74
N LYS A 130 3.87 -18.84 5.89
CA LYS A 130 4.62 -20.08 6.02
C LYS A 130 3.66 -21.20 6.36
N LEU A 131 3.80 -22.34 5.67
CA LEU A 131 3.12 -23.56 6.10
C LEU A 131 3.68 -23.97 7.47
N THR A 132 2.90 -23.74 8.51
CA THR A 132 3.12 -24.34 9.83
C THR A 132 2.43 -25.69 9.82
N ARG A 133 3.21 -26.77 9.88
CA ARG A 133 2.66 -28.12 10.08
C ARG A 133 2.10 -28.12 11.50
N GLY A 134 0.78 -28.06 11.65
CA GLY A 134 0.13 -28.03 12.95
C GLY A 134 0.58 -29.23 13.78
N THR A 135 1.24 -28.96 14.90
CA THR A 135 1.46 -29.98 15.93
C THR A 135 0.07 -30.47 16.34
N PRO A 136 -0.23 -31.77 16.30
CA PRO A 136 -1.54 -32.26 16.72
C PRO A 136 -1.77 -31.83 18.17
N GLU A 137 -2.85 -31.07 18.37
CA GLU A 137 -3.37 -30.68 19.66
C GLU A 137 -3.60 -31.94 20.48
N LYS A 138 -2.81 -32.13 21.55
CA LYS A 138 -3.02 -33.24 22.48
C LYS A 138 -4.44 -33.12 23.02
N ALA A 139 -5.28 -34.09 22.68
CA ALA A 139 -6.63 -34.24 23.22
C ALA A 139 -6.59 -34.18 24.75
N PRO A 140 -7.59 -33.54 25.41
CA PRO A 140 -7.61 -33.42 26.85
C PRO A 140 -7.70 -34.82 27.49
N GLU A 141 -6.74 -35.11 28.34
CA GLU A 141 -6.68 -36.30 29.18
C GLU A 141 -7.94 -36.32 30.06
N LYS A 142 -8.86 -37.25 29.79
CA LYS A 142 -10.03 -37.46 30.64
C LYS A 142 -9.53 -37.83 32.04
N SER A 143 -9.78 -36.96 33.00
CA SER A 143 -9.61 -37.24 34.41
C SER A 143 -10.43 -38.47 34.79
N ASP A 144 -9.71 -39.55 35.10
CA ASP A 144 -10.22 -40.78 35.67
C ASP A 144 -10.84 -40.43 37.04
N LYS A 145 -12.16 -40.22 37.07
CA LYS A 145 -12.94 -40.30 38.30
C LYS A 145 -12.97 -41.77 38.71
N LYS A 146 -12.05 -42.17 39.59
CA LYS A 146 -12.13 -43.45 40.29
C LYS A 146 -11.97 -43.28 41.79
N LYS A 147 -13.10 -43.59 42.45
CA LYS A 147 -13.28 -44.00 43.85
C LYS A 147 -13.37 -42.93 44.91
#